data_AF-O17542-F1
#
_entry.id   AF-O17542-F1
#
_cell.length_a   1.000
_cell.length_b   1.000
_cell.length_c   1.000
_cell.angle_alpha   90.00
_cell.angle_beta   90.00
_cell.angle_gamma   90.00
#
_symmetry.space_group_name_H-M   'P 1'
#
loop_
_entity.id
_entity.type
_entity.pdbx_description
1 polymer ?
#
loop_
_entity_poly.entity_id
_entity_poly.type
_entity_poly.pdbx_seq_one_letter_code
_entity_poly.pdbx_strand_id
1 'polypeptide(L)' 'CLYGDGKVKISDFGLTRRGTIYQLHPETKSPIRWLAVETIRTMVCSQKT' A
#
# COMPACT_ATOMS: atom_id res chain seq x y z
N CYS A 1 -7.25 7.76 -8.71
CA CYS A 1 -7.06 7.08 -10.00
C CYS A 1 -7.30 8.10 -11.11
N LEU A 2 -6.77 7.84 -12.29
CA LEU A 2 -7.03 8.66 -13.47
C LEU A 2 -7.87 7.83 -14.45
N TYR A 3 -8.92 8.44 -15.01
CA TYR A 3 -9.80 7.81 -15.98
C TYR A 3 -9.65 8.47 -17.35
N GLY A 4 -9.49 7.67 -18.40
CA GLY A 4 -9.38 8.15 -19.77
C GLY A 4 -9.29 6.98 -20.76
N ASP A 5 -9.80 7.18 -21.98
CA ASP A 5 -9.84 6.16 -23.05
C ASP A 5 -10.49 4.82 -22.62
N GLY A 6 -11.51 4.89 -21.77
CA GLY A 6 -12.16 3.70 -21.20
C GLY A 6 -11.27 2.86 -20.26
N LYS A 7 -10.11 3.40 -19.85
CA LYS A 7 -9.13 2.72 -19.00
C LYS A 7 -8.99 3.43 -17.66
N VAL A 8 -8.82 2.63 -16.61
CA VAL A 8 -8.49 3.11 -15.26
C VAL A 8 -6.99 2.97 -15.05
N LYS A 9 -6.34 4.05 -14.62
CA LYS A 9 -4.92 4.05 -14.24
C LYS A 9 -4.80 4.26 -12.73
N ILE A 10 -4.02 3.39 -12.07
CA ILE A 10 -3.65 3.58 -10.67
C ILE A 10 -2.79 4.85 -10.58
N SER A 11 -3.07 5.66 -9.58
CA SER A 11 -2.38 6.93 -9.31
C SER A 11 -2.07 7.00 -7.81
N ASP A 12 -1.27 7.97 -7.40
CA ASP A 12 -0.86 8.18 -6.00
C ASP A 12 0.06 7.08 -5.42
N PHE A 13 1.29 7.02 -5.95
CA PHE A 13 2.33 6.08 -5.53
C PHE A 13 3.18 6.59 -4.34
N GLY A 14 2.73 7.62 -3.61
CA GLY A 14 3.52 8.24 -2.53
C GLY A 14 3.87 7.28 -1.38
N LEU A 15 3.02 6.27 -1.16
CA LEU A 15 3.23 5.22 -0.15
C LEU A 15 3.92 3.96 -0.71
N THR A 16 4.15 3.87 -2.02
CA THR A 16 4.78 2.69 -2.63
C THR A 16 6.25 2.56 -2.20
N ARG A 17 6.71 1.32 -2.03
CA ARG A 17 8.10 0.97 -1.70
C ARG A 17 8.63 -0.06 -2.70
N ARG A 18 9.93 -0.02 -2.98
CA ARG A 18 10.59 -1.06 -3.78
C ARG A 18 10.90 -2.25 -2.89
N GLY A 19 10.71 -3.45 -3.41
CA GLY A 19 10.95 -4.71 -2.69
C GLY A 19 9.66 -5.46 -2.38
N THR A 20 9.82 -6.71 -1.94
CA THR A 20 8.71 -7.63 -1.68
C THR A 20 8.24 -7.61 -0.23
N ILE A 21 9.04 -7.08 0.70
CA ILE A 21 8.75 -7.00 2.14
C ILE A 21 9.17 -5.62 2.63
N TYR A 22 8.34 -5.00 3.47
CA TYR A 22 8.61 -3.71 4.09
C TYR A 22 8.11 -3.66 5.53
N GLN A 23 8.97 -3.15 6.42
CA GLN A 23 8.63 -2.87 7.82
C GLN A 23 8.07 -1.45 7.92
N LEU A 24 6.82 -1.34 8.37
CA LEU A 24 6.18 -0.05 8.62
C LEU A 24 6.78 0.62 9.87
N HIS A 25 6.81 1.95 9.87
CA HIS A 25 7.23 2.74 11.02
C HIS A 25 5.99 3.36 11.70
N PRO A 26 5.92 3.41 13.04
CA PRO A 26 4.75 3.94 13.76
C PRO A 26 4.37 5.37 13.37
N GLU A 27 5.35 6.21 13.00
CA GLU A 27 5.12 7.59 12.54
C GLU A 27 4.57 7.70 11.10
N THR A 28 4.50 6.60 10.34
CA THR A 28 4.03 6.65 8.95
C THR A 28 2.51 6.59 8.84
N LYS A 29 1.92 7.61 8.21
CA LYS A 29 0.48 7.65 7.93
C LYS A 29 0.12 6.57 6.90
N SER A 30 -0.82 5.70 7.28
CA SER A 30 -1.30 4.62 6.42
C SER A 30 -2.83 4.54 6.41
N PRO A 31 -3.44 4.13 5.28
CA PRO A 31 -4.89 4.03 5.12
C PRO A 31 -5.49 2.85 5.89
N ILE A 32 -5.76 2.99 7.20
CA ILE A 32 -6.16 1.90 8.13
C ILE A 32 -7.29 1.03 7.59
N ARG A 33 -8.35 1.61 7.00
CA ARG A 33 -9.51 0.88 6.47
C ARG A 33 -9.14 -0.11 5.36
N TRP A 34 -8.07 0.15 4.63
CA TRP A 34 -7.65 -0.62 3.46
C TRP A 34 -6.35 -1.39 3.70
N LEU A 35 -5.83 -1.38 4.93
CA LEU A 35 -4.69 -2.22 5.30
C LEU A 35 -5.14 -3.66 5.51
N ALA A 36 -4.29 -4.59 5.06
CA ALA A 36 -4.47 -5.99 5.38
C ALA A 36 -4.24 -6.23 6.88
N VAL A 37 -4.96 -7.22 7.43
CA VAL A 37 -4.95 -7.49 8.88
C VAL A 37 -3.56 -7.91 9.37
N GLU A 38 -2.81 -8.66 8.57
CA GLU A 38 -1.44 -9.04 8.93
C GLU A 38 -0.55 -7.80 9.11
N THR A 39 -0.70 -6.80 8.24
CA THR A 39 0.08 -5.55 8.29
C THR A 39 -0.16 -4.79 9.59
N ILE A 40 -1.40 -4.79 10.09
CA ILE A 40 -1.75 -4.11 11.35
C ILE A 40 -1.16 -4.86 12.55
N ARG A 41 -1.14 -6.20 12.50
CA ARG A 41 -0.67 -7.04 13.62
C ARG A 41 0.86 -7.10 13.74
N THR A 42 1.55 -7.18 12.61
CA THR A 42 3.02 -7.39 12.58
C THR A 42 3.79 -6.13 12.23
N MET A 43 3.12 -5.08 11.75
CA MET A 43 3.75 -3.90 11.16
C MET A 43 4.65 -4.26 9.96
N VAL A 44 4.41 -5.40 9.32
CA VAL A 44 5.11 -5.85 8.10
C VAL A 44 4.10 -5.98 6.98
N CYS A 45 4.38 -5.36 5.84
CA CYS A 45 3.66 -5.65 4.61
C CYS A 45 4.55 -6.41 3.63
N SER A 46 3.95 -7.32 2.89
CA SER A 46 4.60 -8.02 1.79
C SER A 46 3.73 -8.00 0.55
N GLN A 47 4.36 -8.20 -0.61
CA GLN A 47 3.63 -8.51 -1.82
C GLN A 47 2.98 -9.89 -1.63
N LYS A 48 1.65 -9.93 -1.55
CA LYS A 48 0.90 -11.18 -1.60
C LYS A 48 0.95 -11.74 -3.02
N THR A 49 1.41 -12.98 -3.15
CA THR A 49 1.44 -13.75 -4.39
C THR A 49 0.07 -14.35 -4.70
#